data_AF-A0A3D5UUG5-F1
#
_entry.id   AF-A0A3D5UUG5-F1
#
_cell.length_a   1.000
_cell.length_b   1.000
_cell.length_c   1.000
_cell.angle_alpha   90.00
_cell.angle_beta   90.00
_cell.angle_gamma   90.00
#
_symmetry.space_group_name_H-M   'P 1'
#
loop_
_entity.id
_entity.type
_entity.pdbx_description
1 polymer ?
#
loop_
_entity_poly.entity_id
_entity_poly.type
_entity_poly.pdbx_seq_one_letter_code
_entity_poly.pdbx_strand_id
1 'polypeptide(L)' 'MSGLSKRRIAEDSEIEKKFAQGQRLQSRDRFADAEARYRKVLAADPAHIGALTGICQCLIAQERAPEAIELLDHA' A
#
# COMPACT_ATOMS: atom_id res chain seq x y z
N MET A 1 23.93 -15.77 15.22
CA MET A 1 22.99 -15.85 14.07
C MET A 1 21.55 -15.75 14.59
N SER A 2 21.04 -14.55 14.91
CA SER A 2 19.65 -14.32 15.37
C SER A 2 19.21 -12.87 15.09
N GLY A 3 19.61 -12.33 13.93
CA GLY A 3 19.26 -10.97 13.50
C GLY A 3 18.08 -10.93 12.53
N LEU A 4 17.85 -12.02 11.79
CA LEU A 4 16.92 -12.06 10.67
C LEU A 4 15.44 -12.10 11.12
N SER A 5 15.13 -12.82 12.20
CA SER A 5 13.76 -12.95 12.71
C SER A 5 13.22 -11.65 13.31
N LYS A 6 14.06 -10.86 14.00
CA LYS A 6 13.65 -9.56 14.54
C LYS A 6 13.47 -8.50 13.45
N ARG A 7 14.32 -8.54 12.41
CA ARG A 7 14.22 -7.62 11.28
C ARG A 7 12.92 -7.83 10.50
N ARG A 8 12.58 -9.09 10.18
CA ARG A 8 11.34 -9.40 9.47
C ARG A 8 10.10 -8.97 10.25
N ILE A 9 10.01 -9.30 11.55
CA ILE A 9 8.87 -8.89 12.40
C ILE A 9 8.74 -7.36 12.51
N ALA A 10 9.86 -6.64 12.57
CA ALA A 10 9.84 -5.17 12.60
C ALA A 10 9.47 -4.57 11.24
N GLU A 11 9.96 -5.14 10.14
CA GLU A 11 9.59 -4.74 8.77
C GLU A 11 8.10 -4.97 8.51
N ASP A 12 7.57 -6.13 8.90
CA ASP A 12 6.15 -6.46 8.84
C ASP A 12 5.33 -5.47 9.68
N SER A 13 5.78 -5.13 10.89
CA SER A 13 5.11 -4.13 11.74
C SER A 13 5.10 -2.72 11.13
N GLU A 14 6.18 -2.32 10.46
CA GLU A 14 6.26 -1.01 9.78
C GLU A 14 5.45 -0.97 8.49
N ILE A 15 5.35 -2.10 7.76
CA ILE A 15 4.46 -2.26 6.60
C ILE A 15 3.01 -2.07 7.04
N GLU A 16 2.59 -2.77 8.10
CA GLU A 16 1.23 -2.66 8.63
C GLU A 16 0.89 -1.24 9.13
N LYS A 17 1.85 -0.55 9.77
CA LYS A 17 1.65 0.85 10.17
C LYS A 17 1.44 1.77 8.98
N LYS A 18 2.22 1.61 7.90
CA LYS A 18 2.06 2.38 6.67
C LYS A 18 0.74 2.06 5.97
N PHE A 19 0.35 0.79 5.95
CA PHE A 19 -0.93 0.34 5.41
C PHE A 19 -2.11 0.98 6.17
N ALA A 20 -2.11 0.89 7.50
CA ALA A 20 -3.14 1.52 8.34
C ALA A 20 -3.15 3.05 8.19
N GLN A 21 -2.00 3.69 7.95
CA GLN A 21 -1.93 5.11 7.64
C GLN A 21 -2.58 5.44 6.29
N GLY A 22 -2.36 4.61 5.26
CA GLY A 22 -3.02 4.72 3.97
C GLY A 22 -4.54 4.68 4.11
N GLN A 23 -5.07 3.72 4.87
CA GLN A 23 -6.51 3.58 5.13
C GLN A 23 -7.10 4.84 5.78
N ARG A 24 -6.42 5.41 6.80
CA ARG A 24 -6.88 6.64 7.47
C ARG A 24 -6.86 7.87 6.57
N LEU A 25 -5.97 7.92 5.58
CA LEU A 25 -5.92 9.01 4.61
C LEU A 25 -7.03 8.85 3.58
N GLN A 26 -7.26 7.62 3.12
CA GLN A 26 -8.34 7.27 2.21
C GLN A 26 -9.71 7.60 2.82
N SER A 27 -9.93 7.28 4.10
CA SER A 27 -11.19 7.60 4.79
C SER A 27 -11.41 9.10 5.03
N ARG A 28 -10.43 9.94 4.69
CA ARG A 28 -10.51 11.41 4.73
C ARG A 28 -10.49 12.02 3.32
N ASP A 29 -10.76 11.21 2.30
CA ASP A 29 -10.71 11.57 0.87
C ASP A 29 -9.35 12.13 0.40
N ARG A 30 -8.28 11.89 1.17
CA ARG A 30 -6.91 12.28 0.82
C ARG A 30 -6.26 11.18 -0.03
N PHE A 31 -6.85 10.94 -1.20
CA PHE A 31 -6.50 9.80 -2.05
C PHE A 31 -5.05 9.82 -2.54
N ALA A 32 -4.52 10.99 -2.92
CA ALA A 32 -3.12 11.11 -3.35
C ALA A 32 -2.11 10.76 -2.23
N ASP A 33 -2.40 11.18 -1.00
CA ASP A 33 -1.55 10.84 0.15
C ASP A 33 -1.67 9.35 0.52
N ALA A 34 -2.88 8.79 0.44
CA ALA A 34 -3.14 7.38 0.67
C ALA A 34 -2.42 6.49 -0.35
N GLU A 35 -2.51 6.84 -1.64
CA GLU A 35 -1.76 6.21 -2.74
C GLU A 35 -0.26 6.18 -2.45
N ALA A 36 0.32 7.31 -2.01
CA ALA A 36 1.74 7.37 -1.65
C ALA A 36 2.12 6.45 -0.48
N ARG A 37 1.20 6.18 0.46
CA ARG A 37 1.42 5.21 1.54
C ARG A 37 1.32 3.77 1.04
N TYR A 38 0.32 3.46 0.22
CA TYR A 38 0.17 2.12 -0.35
C TYR A 38 1.32 1.75 -1.28
N ARG A 39 1.84 2.67 -2.10
CA ARG A 39 3.07 2.42 -2.89
C ARG A 39 4.27 2.04 -2.03
N LYS A 40 4.42 2.63 -0.84
CA LYS A 40 5.51 2.27 0.09
C LYS A 40 5.32 0.90 0.73
N VAL A 41 4.08 0.45 0.88
CA VAL A 41 3.78 -0.92 1.30
C VAL A 41 4.14 -1.88 0.17
N LEU A 42 3.66 -1.61 -1.05
CA LEU A 42 3.92 -2.46 -2.22
C LEU A 42 5.40 -2.51 -2.63
N ALA A 43 6.18 -1.46 -2.36
CA ALA A 43 7.62 -1.49 -2.57
C ALA A 43 8.35 -2.44 -1.60
N ALA A 44 7.77 -2.70 -0.43
CA ALA A 44 8.34 -3.60 0.58
C ALA A 44 7.76 -5.02 0.47
N ASP A 45 6.47 -5.12 0.17
CA ASP A 45 5.75 -6.36 -0.11
C ASP A 45 4.83 -6.15 -1.34
N PRO A 46 5.32 -6.48 -2.55
CA PRO A 46 4.55 -6.34 -3.78
C PRO A 46 3.25 -7.16 -3.79
N ALA A 47 3.18 -8.26 -3.02
CA ALA A 47 2.03 -9.16 -2.96
C ALA A 47 1.01 -8.77 -1.87
N HIS A 48 1.18 -7.61 -1.23
CA HIS A 48 0.31 -7.16 -0.15
C HIS A 48 -1.09 -6.78 -0.67
N ILE A 49 -2.01 -7.75 -0.67
CA ILE A 49 -3.37 -7.64 -1.21
C ILE A 49 -4.14 -6.42 -0.69
N GLY A 50 -4.01 -6.11 0.61
CA GLY A 50 -4.70 -4.96 1.19
C GLY A 50 -4.24 -3.63 0.59
N ALA A 51 -2.95 -3.51 0.25
CA ALA A 51 -2.37 -2.29 -0.29
C ALA A 51 -2.63 -2.16 -1.78
N LEU A 52 -2.63 -3.28 -2.53
CA LEU A 52 -3.10 -3.33 -3.93
C LEU A 52 -4.55 -2.88 -4.04
N THR A 53 -5.42 -3.39 -3.16
CA THR A 53 -6.82 -2.97 -3.13
C THR A 53 -6.96 -1.48 -2.81
N GLY A 54 -6.25 -1.02 -1.77
CA GLY A 54 -6.29 0.37 -1.35
C GLY A 54 -5.80 1.35 -2.42
N ILE A 55 -4.69 1.04 -3.10
CA ILE A 55 -4.17 1.92 -4.16
C ILE A 55 -5.09 1.94 -5.39
N CYS A 56 -5.69 0.81 -5.78
CA CYS A 56 -6.65 0.78 -6.88
C CYS A 56 -7.87 1.66 -6.59
N GLN A 57 -8.42 1.57 -5.37
CA GLN A 57 -9.52 2.44 -4.94
C GLN A 57 -9.12 3.91 -4.95
N CYS A 58 -7.90 4.26 -4.50
CA CYS A 58 -7.40 5.62 -4.56
C CYS A 58 -7.22 6.13 -6.00
N LEU A 59 -6.76 5.30 -6.92
CA LEU A 59 -6.59 5.64 -8.33
C LEU A 59 -7.95 5.86 -9.01
N ILE A 60 -8.93 4.99 -8.75
CA ILE A 60 -10.31 5.14 -9.26
C ILE A 60 -10.94 6.43 -8.73
N ALA A 61 -10.81 6.73 -7.43
CA ALA A 61 -11.34 7.95 -6.83
C ALA A 61 -10.69 9.24 -7.37
N GLN A 62 -9.49 9.13 -7.95
CA GLN A 62 -8.78 10.22 -8.62
C GLN A 62 -9.03 10.24 -10.15
N GLU A 63 -9.99 9.45 -10.66
CA GLU A 63 -10.28 9.30 -12.09
C GLU A 63 -9.13 8.72 -12.93
N ARG A 64 -8.15 8.09 -12.27
CA ARG A 64 -6.97 7.44 -12.86
C ARG A 64 -7.15 5.93 -12.96
N ALA A 65 -8.36 5.49 -13.32
CA ALA A 65 -8.71 4.07 -13.43
C ALA A 65 -7.81 3.26 -14.39
N PRO A 66 -7.32 3.79 -15.53
CA PRO A 66 -6.40 3.05 -16.39
C PRO A 66 -5.11 2.63 -15.67
N GLU A 67 -4.55 3.50 -14.83
CA GLU A 67 -3.34 3.19 -14.07
C GLU A 67 -3.58 2.09 -13.01
N ALA A 68 -4.81 1.98 -12.48
CA ALA A 68 -5.16 0.90 -11.57
C ALA A 68 -5.19 -0.46 -12.27
N ILE A 69 -5.65 -0.49 -13.53
CA ILE A 69 -5.67 -1.71 -14.35
C ILE A 69 -4.24 -2.14 -14.68
N GLU A 70 -3.41 -1.21 -15.18
CA GLU A 70 -1.99 -1.50 -15.44
C GLU A 70 -1.27 -2.03 -14.20
N LEU A 71 -1.57 -1.45 -13.03
CA LEU A 71 -0.98 -1.92 -11.78
C LEU A 71 -1.39 -3.36 -11.44
N LEU A 72 -2.66 -3.73 -11.66
CA LEU A 72 -3.16 -5.09 -11.39
C LEU A 72 -2.64 -6.11 -12.42
N ASP A 73 -2.43 -5.70 -13.67
CA ASP A 73 -1.85 -6.55 -14.71
C ASP A 73 -0.36 -6.87 -14.44
N HIS A 74 0.31 -6.03 -13.64
CA HIS A 74 1.73 -6.17 -13.28
C HIS A 74 2.00 -6.65 -11.84
N ALA A 75 0.95 -6.88 -11.04
CA ALA A 75 1.05 -7.37 -9.66
C ALA A 75 1.06 -8.90 -9.57
#